data_AF-A0A9E6F4R9-F1
#
_entry.id   AF-A0A9E6F4R9-F1
#
_cell.length_a   1.000
_cell.length_b   1.000
_cell.length_c   1.000
_cell.angle_alpha   90.00
_cell.angle_beta   90.00
_cell.angle_gamma   90.00
#
_symmetry.space_group_name_H-M   'P 1'
#
loop_
_entity.id
_entity.type
_entity.pdbx_description
1 polymer ?
#
loop_
_entity_poly.entity_id
_entity_poly.type
_entity_poly.pdbx_seq_one_letter_code
_entity_poly.pdbx_strand_id
1 'polypeptide(L)'
;MKILEYSGLDTSRAISGYRKVTEALARNDFRAAQVKKLVGPSQLKLYRARLNDADRLLFTLVRHGSEHCILVLEIISGHAYEKSRFLRGATIDESKIPDADP
;
A
#
# COMPACT_ATOMS: atom_id res chain seq x y z
N MET A 1 -1.38 -11.03 -7.74
CA MET A 1 -1.19 -9.60 -8.06
C MET A 1 0.28 -9.26 -7.90
N LYS A 2 0.85 -8.43 -8.77
CA LYS A 2 2.20 -7.90 -8.55
C LYS A 2 2.17 -6.85 -7.46
N ILE A 3 3.20 -6.82 -6.62
CA ILE A 3 3.43 -5.79 -5.60
C ILE A 3 4.52 -4.86 -6.13
N LEU A 4 4.22 -3.57 -6.20
CA LEU A 4 5.14 -2.50 -6.55
C LEU A 4 5.36 -1.63 -5.31
N GLU A 5 6.60 -1.20 -5.09
CA GLU A 5 6.95 -0.33 -3.98
C GLU A 5 7.20 1.08 -4.51
N TYR A 6 6.46 2.05 -3.98
CA TYR A 6 6.67 3.45 -4.33
C TYR A 6 8.05 3.90 -3.84
N SER A 7 8.78 4.63 -4.69
CA SER A 7 10.15 5.04 -4.38
C SER A 7 10.22 5.86 -3.09
N GLY A 8 11.10 5.45 -2.17
CA GLY A 8 11.25 6.05 -0.84
C GLY A 8 10.39 5.39 0.26
N LEU A 9 9.77 4.24 -0.01
CA LEU A 9 9.11 3.44 1.01
C LEU A 9 10.14 2.91 2.04
N ASP A 10 9.90 3.20 3.32
CA ASP A 10 10.64 2.61 4.45
C ASP A 10 9.83 1.51 5.11
N THR A 11 10.30 0.25 4.99
CA THR A 11 9.66 -0.93 5.59
C THR A 11 10.37 -1.46 6.82
N SER A 12 11.51 -0.88 7.20
CA SER A 12 12.44 -1.41 8.20
C SER A 12 11.77 -1.70 9.55
N ARG A 13 10.93 -0.78 10.01
CA ARG A 13 10.24 -0.85 11.32
C ARG A 13 9.19 -1.95 11.43
N ALA A 14 8.64 -2.41 10.31
CA ALA A 14 7.56 -3.40 10.30
C ALA A 14 7.83 -4.54 9.31
N ILE A 15 9.10 -4.84 9.01
CA ILE A 15 9.50 -5.75 7.92
C ILE A 15 8.85 -7.13 7.99
N SER A 16 8.68 -7.70 9.19
CA SER A 16 8.03 -9.01 9.37
C SER A 16 6.54 -8.97 9.02
N GLY A 17 5.83 -7.94 9.49
CA GLY A 17 4.42 -7.73 9.14
C GLY A 17 4.27 -7.39 7.66
N TYR A 18 5.21 -6.61 7.11
CA TYR A 18 5.23 -6.21 5.72
C TYR A 18 5.29 -7.43 4.80
N ARG A 19 6.28 -8.31 4.98
CA ARG A 19 6.42 -9.54 4.18
C ARG A 19 5.17 -10.42 4.23
N LYS A 20 4.63 -10.67 5.41
CA LYS A 20 3.40 -11.49 5.57
C LYS A 20 2.21 -10.89 4.84
N VAL A 21 2.03 -9.57 4.95
CA VAL A 21 0.92 -8.86 4.30
C VAL A 21 1.11 -8.83 2.79
N THR A 22 2.30 -8.50 2.28
CA THR A 22 2.53 -8.46 0.83
C THR A 22 2.42 -9.83 0.18
N GLU A 23 2.84 -10.90 0.87
CA GLU A 23 2.61 -12.28 0.43
C GLU A 23 1.12 -12.63 0.34
N ALA A 24 0.31 -12.26 1.35
CA ALA A 24 -1.13 -12.47 1.31
C ALA A 24 -1.79 -11.67 0.18
N LEU A 25 -1.41 -10.40 0.02
CA LEU A 25 -1.86 -9.51 -1.04
C LEU A 25 -1.51 -10.05 -2.44
N ALA A 26 -0.29 -10.57 -2.62
CA ALA A 26 0.16 -11.16 -3.88
C ALA A 26 -0.71 -12.37 -4.28
N ARG A 27 -1.22 -13.12 -3.30
CA ARG A 27 -2.15 -14.25 -3.48
C ARG A 27 -3.63 -13.86 -3.57
N ASN A 28 -3.95 -12.56 -3.58
CA ASN A 28 -5.33 -12.03 -3.50
C ASN A 28 -6.06 -12.37 -2.17
N ASP A 29 -5.33 -12.74 -1.12
CA ASP A 29 -5.92 -13.02 0.20
C ASP A 29 -6.07 -11.72 1.01
N PHE A 30 -7.00 -10.88 0.56
CA PHE A 30 -7.32 -9.61 1.21
C PHE A 30 -7.87 -9.78 2.64
N ARG A 31 -8.45 -10.95 2.93
CA ARG A 31 -9.00 -11.28 4.25
C ARG A 31 -7.86 -11.49 5.25
N ALA A 32 -6.85 -12.28 4.90
CA ALA A 32 -5.67 -12.48 5.75
C ALA A 32 -4.91 -11.17 5.99
N ALA A 33 -4.80 -10.31 4.98
CA ALA A 33 -4.20 -8.98 5.10
C ALA A 33 -5.11 -7.94 5.82
N GLN A 34 -6.34 -8.32 6.19
CA GLN A 34 -7.34 -7.45 6.83
C GLN A 34 -7.55 -6.12 6.08
N VAL A 35 -7.65 -6.21 4.76
CA VAL A 35 -7.76 -5.04 3.89
C VAL A 35 -9.07 -4.30 4.14
N LYS A 36 -8.98 -2.98 4.25
CA LYS A 36 -10.15 -2.08 4.18
C LYS A 36 -9.89 -0.97 3.17
N LYS A 37 -10.91 -0.66 2.38
CA LYS A 37 -10.92 0.55 1.55
C LYS A 37 -11.08 1.77 2.45
N LEU A 38 -10.25 2.78 2.23
CA LEU A 38 -10.34 4.06 2.92
C LEU A 38 -11.28 4.98 2.13
N VAL A 39 -12.13 5.69 2.85
CA VAL A 39 -12.95 6.78 2.32
C VAL A 39 -12.31 8.07 2.82
N GLY A 40 -11.84 8.90 1.91
CA GLY A 40 -11.13 10.13 2.25
C GLY A 40 -11.23 11.14 1.11
N PRO A 41 -10.72 12.37 1.31
CA PRO A 41 -10.79 13.44 0.33
C PRO A 41 -9.92 13.19 -0.91
N SER A 42 -9.04 12.19 -0.85
CA SER A 42 -8.19 11.81 -1.99
C SER A 42 -9.03 11.24 -3.13
N GLN A 43 -8.77 11.72 -4.35
CA GLN A 43 -9.33 11.17 -5.58
C GLN A 43 -8.85 9.73 -5.85
N LEU A 44 -7.79 9.30 -5.17
CA LEU A 44 -7.23 7.95 -5.28
C LEU A 44 -8.01 6.96 -4.43
N LYS A 45 -8.24 5.76 -4.99
CA LYS A 45 -8.81 4.63 -4.24
C LYS A 45 -7.74 4.03 -3.33
N LEU A 46 -7.66 4.54 -2.11
CA LEU A 46 -6.70 4.08 -1.11
C LEU A 46 -7.25 2.91 -0.29
N TYR A 47 -6.35 2.01 0.09
CA TYR A 47 -6.64 0.83 0.89
C TYR A 47 -5.61 0.71 2.00
N ARG A 48 -6.03 0.06 3.10
CA ARG A 48 -5.15 -0.25 4.22
C ARG A 48 -5.13 -1.74 4.58
N ALA A 49 -3.96 -2.30 4.82
CA ALA A 49 -3.79 -3.63 5.41
C ALA A 49 -3.21 -3.53 6.83
N ARG A 50 -3.44 -4.54 7.66
CA ARG A 50 -2.90 -4.60 9.03
C ARG A 50 -1.54 -5.27 9.02
N LEU A 51 -0.48 -4.54 9.39
CA LEU A 51 0.87 -5.11 9.53
C LEU A 51 1.05 -5.76 10.91
N ASN A 52 0.61 -5.06 11.95
CA ASN A 52 0.61 -5.49 13.35
C ASN A 52 -0.47 -4.69 14.10
N ASP A 53 -0.41 -4.61 15.44
CA ASP A 53 -1.42 -3.90 16.23
C ASP A 53 -1.37 -2.38 16.01
N ALA A 54 -0.17 -1.82 15.86
CA ALA A 54 0.08 -0.38 15.73
C ALA A 54 0.12 0.11 14.29
N ASP A 55 0.66 -0.69 13.37
CA ASP A 55 1.05 -0.22 12.04
C ASP A 55 0.12 -0.71 10.93
N ARG A 56 -0.04 0.13 9.92
CA ARG A 56 -0.88 -0.14 8.74
C ARG A 56 -0.09 0.06 7.47
N LEU A 57 -0.29 -0.82 6.51
CA LEU A 57 0.22 -0.64 5.16
C LEU A 57 -0.79 0.15 4.35
N LEU A 58 -0.38 1.27 3.76
CA LEU A 58 -1.19 2.03 2.82
C LEU A 58 -0.80 1.66 1.39
N PHE A 59 -1.79 1.35 0.56
CA PHE A 59 -1.57 1.02 -0.85
C PHE A 59 -2.75 1.45 -1.72
N THR A 60 -2.53 1.48 -3.03
CA THR A 60 -3.56 1.65 -4.05
C THR A 60 -3.50 0.50 -5.06
N LEU A 61 -4.56 0.34 -5.84
CA LEU A 61 -4.56 -0.54 -7.00
C LEU A 61 -4.26 0.29 -8.25
N VAL A 62 -3.26 -0.14 -9.01
CA VAL A 62 -2.91 0.43 -10.32
C VAL A 62 -3.05 -0.64 -11.40
N ARG A 63 -3.19 -0.22 -12.65
CA ARG A 63 -3.38 -1.12 -13.78
C ARG A 63 -2.12 -1.10 -14.65
N HIS A 64 -1.60 -2.28 -14.97
CA HIS A 64 -0.50 -2.44 -15.91
C HIS A 64 -0.94 -3.44 -16.99
N GLY A 65 -1.26 -2.91 -18.18
CA GLY A 65 -1.90 -3.69 -19.24
C GLY A 65 -3.26 -4.25 -18.79
N SER A 66 -3.41 -5.58 -18.84
CA SER A 66 -4.61 -6.30 -18.40
C SER A 66 -4.60 -6.64 -16.91
N GLU A 67 -3.48 -6.49 -16.22
CA GLU A 67 -3.31 -6.91 -14.83
C GLU A 67 -3.50 -5.75 -13.83
N HIS A 68 -3.97 -6.11 -12.64
CA HIS A 68 -4.01 -5.19 -11.51
C HIS A 68 -2.79 -5.44 -10.61
N CYS A 69 -2.03 -4.38 -10.37
CA CYS A 69 -0.92 -4.35 -9.44
C CYS A 69 -1.33 -3.62 -8.16
N ILE A 70 -0.70 -3.99 -7.05
CA ILE A 70 -0.77 -3.27 -5.79
C ILE A 70 0.45 -2.35 -5.75
N LEU A 71 0.21 -1.05 -5.65
CA LEU A 71 1.26 -0.07 -5.41
C LEU A 71 1.26 0.29 -3.92
N VAL A 72 2.28 -0.17 -3.21
CA VAL A 72 2.52 0.15 -1.80
C VAL A 72 3.07 1.56 -1.70
N LEU A 73 2.42 2.40 -0.90
CA LEU A 73 2.70 3.84 -0.82
C LEU A 73 3.46 4.20 0.45
N GLU A 74 3.04 3.67 1.61
CA GLU A 74 3.53 4.12 2.91
C GLU A 74 3.24 3.09 4.01
N ILE A 75 4.07 3.06 5.06
CA ILE A 75 3.71 2.47 6.34
C ILE A 75 3.23 3.58 7.28
N ILE A 76 1.98 3.49 7.70
CA ILE A 76 1.39 4.39 8.69
C ILE A 76 1.67 3.80 10.07
N SER A 77 2.62 4.42 10.78
CA SER A 77 2.98 4.01 12.12
C SER A 77 2.00 4.48 13.18
N GLY A 78 1.68 3.62 14.15
CA GLY A 78 0.89 3.98 15.34
C GLY A 78 -0.46 4.65 15.05
N HIS A 79 -1.16 4.23 13.98
CA HIS A 79 -2.40 4.85 13.49
C HIS A 79 -2.32 6.35 13.17
N ALA A 80 -1.12 6.90 12.95
CA ALA A 80 -0.90 8.32 12.64
C ALA A 80 -1.33 8.68 11.20
N TYR A 81 -2.60 8.46 10.87
CA TYR A 81 -3.19 8.69 9.55
C TYR A 81 -3.02 10.15 9.09
N GLU A 82 -3.02 11.09 10.03
CA GLU A 82 -2.83 12.53 9.79
C GLU A 82 -1.43 12.89 9.28
N LYS A 83 -0.44 12.02 9.50
CA LYS A 83 0.93 12.23 8.99
C LYS A 83 1.11 11.71 7.57
N SER A 84 0.20 10.87 7.08
CA SER A 84 0.28 10.33 5.73
C SER A 84 -0.01 11.42 4.69
N ARG A 85 0.97 11.67 3.82
CA ARG A 85 0.82 12.64 2.72
C ARG A 85 -0.28 12.24 1.73
N PHE A 86 -0.44 10.94 1.47
CA PHE A 86 -1.41 10.43 0.48
C PHE A 86 -2.85 10.53 0.99
N LEU A 87 -3.05 10.34 2.29
CA LEU A 87 -4.37 10.56 2.91
C LEU A 87 -4.75 12.04 2.99
N ARG A 88 -3.75 12.92 2.99
CA ARG A 88 -3.92 14.37 2.86
C ARG A 88 -4.11 14.85 1.41
N GLY A 89 -4.18 13.93 0.45
CA GLY A 89 -4.47 14.25 -0.95
C GLY A 89 -3.24 14.48 -1.83
N ALA A 90 -2.04 14.07 -1.40
CA ALA A 90 -0.89 14.06 -2.30
C ALA A 90 -1.17 13.18 -3.53
N THR A 91 -0.78 13.67 -4.70
CA THR A 91 -0.84 12.92 -5.95
C THR A 91 0.26 11.86 -5.98
N ILE A 92 0.02 10.77 -6.70
CA ILE A 92 1.05 9.78 -7.00
C ILE A 92 1.85 10.31 -8.17
N ASP A 93 3.13 10.57 -7.95
CA ASP A 93 4.08 10.88 -9.01
C ASP A 93 4.51 9.57 -9.69
N GLU A 94 4.13 9.42 -10.96
CA GLU A 94 4.34 8.21 -11.77
C GLU A 94 5.82 7.88 -11.96
N SER A 95 6.71 8.89 -11.95
CA SER A 95 8.16 8.69 -12.08
C SER A 95 8.78 7.93 -10.90
N LYS A 96 8.04 7.80 -9.79
CA LYS A 96 8.44 7.09 -8.59
C LYS A 96 7.85 5.68 -8.50
N ILE A 97 7.09 5.26 -9.50
CA ILE A 97 6.56 3.90 -9.61
C ILE A 97 7.58 3.09 -10.43
N PRO A 98 8.14 2.00 -9.89
CA PRO A 98 9.02 1.13 -10.66
C PRO A 98 8.23 0.40 -11.75
N ASP A 99 8.91 0.04 -12.84
CA ASP A 99 8.32 -0.76 -13.90
C ASP A 99 7.82 -2.10 -13.35
N ALA A 100 6.63 -2.51 -13.82
CA ALA A 100 6.05 -3.79 -13.46
C ALA A 100 6.62 -4.88 -14.38
N ASP A 101 7.92 -5.16 -14.24
CA ASP A 101 8.63 -6.13 -15.07
C ASP A 101 7.99 -7.53 -15.01
N PRO A 102 8.03 -8.31 -16.11
CA PRO A 102 7.42 -9.64 -16.25
C PRO A 102 7.71 -10.62 -15.12
#